data_AF-A0A327ZUT2-F1
#
_entry.id   AF-A0A327ZUT2-F1
#
_cell.length_a   1.000
_cell.length_b   1.000
_cell.length_c   1.000
_cell.angle_alpha   90.00
_cell.angle_beta   90.00
_cell.angle_gamma   90.00
#
_symmetry.space_group_name_H-M   'P 1'
#
loop_
_entity.id
_entity.type
_entity.pdbx_description
1 polymer ?
#
loop_
_entity_poly.entity_id
_entity_poly.type
_entity_poly.pdbx_seq_one_letter_code
_entity_poly.pdbx_strand_id
1 'polypeptide(L)'
;MMKKLLVTGLAAGLVLTSVNVQAEAATPKKINIATEAFANKAKSGKLTINGLKAGQKVSYYKNKKGVHYEDFLVGNKPGYDSVRSPNALAFTNFQENVPFMKRTITQVNADNIKAVSRKKIHQVYGKPLYSIRIGIHSEMGYVDFYKNIKIISSERYNKDHTKLTNVVVDRIALIKANDLKTLKKWRNIDKKYGGDQWTIMYLKGSVWKKA
;
A
#
# COMPACT_ATOMS: atom_id res chain seq x y z
N MET A 1 30.84 20.31 43.42
CA MET A 1 29.90 19.27 42.94
C MET A 1 28.60 19.95 42.52
N MET A 2 27.96 19.53 41.41
CA MET A 2 26.79 20.12 40.73
C MET A 2 27.04 21.44 40.01
N LYS A 3 26.45 21.76 38.85
CA LYS A 3 25.90 21.02 37.70
C LYS A 3 25.67 22.13 36.65
N LYS A 4 25.88 21.79 35.38
CA LYS A 4 25.57 22.59 34.19
C LYS A 4 24.17 23.23 34.26
N LEU A 5 24.03 24.46 33.77
CA LEU A 5 23.05 24.80 32.73
C LEU A 5 23.39 26.17 32.11
N LEU A 6 24.03 26.15 30.94
CA LEU A 6 24.13 27.31 30.05
C LEU A 6 22.80 27.42 29.29
N VAL A 7 22.04 28.45 29.63
CA VAL A 7 20.91 28.95 28.85
C VAL A 7 21.45 30.03 27.92
N THR A 8 21.52 29.71 26.62
CA THR A 8 21.58 30.63 25.47
C THR A 8 21.59 29.72 24.24
N GLY A 9 20.56 29.67 23.40
CA GLY A 9 19.97 30.81 22.73
C GLY A 9 20.75 31.08 21.44
N LEU A 10 20.66 30.17 20.46
CA LEU A 10 21.11 30.41 19.09
C LEU A 10 20.03 29.90 18.13
N ALA A 11 19.13 30.82 17.81
CA ALA A 11 18.37 30.80 16.58
C ALA A 11 19.37 30.88 15.42
N ALA A 12 19.78 29.73 14.89
CA ALA A 12 20.48 29.65 13.63
C ALA A 12 19.43 29.43 12.53
N GLY A 13 19.12 30.51 11.82
CA GLY A 13 18.29 30.48 10.62
C GLY A 13 18.90 29.53 9.59
N LEU A 14 18.13 28.52 9.21
CA LEU A 14 18.43 27.72 8.03
C LEU A 14 17.96 28.49 6.81
N VAL A 15 18.94 29.10 6.16
CA VAL A 15 18.87 29.69 4.83
C VAL A 15 18.23 28.69 3.86
N LEU A 16 17.06 29.05 3.34
CA LEU A 16 16.44 28.46 2.16
C LEU A 16 17.27 28.86 0.92
N THR A 17 18.30 28.09 0.58
CA THR A 17 18.86 28.12 -0.78
C THR A 17 18.09 27.12 -1.62
N SER A 18 17.17 27.66 -2.43
CA SER A 18 16.50 26.96 -3.51
C SER A 18 17.52 26.50 -4.55
N VAL A 19 17.95 25.23 -4.47
CA VAL A 19 18.62 24.59 -5.60
C VAL A 19 17.52 24.23 -6.61
N ASN A 20 17.36 25.08 -7.61
CA ASN A 20 16.66 24.72 -8.84
C ASN A 20 17.51 23.65 -9.55
N VAL A 21 17.23 22.39 -9.26
CA VAL A 21 17.66 21.28 -10.11
C VAL A 21 16.59 21.11 -11.17
N GLN A 22 16.94 21.43 -12.42
CA GLN A 22 16.19 20.97 -13.59
C GLN A 22 16.01 19.48 -13.45
N ALA A 23 14.76 19.04 -13.26
CA ALA A 23 14.43 17.64 -13.16
C ALA A 23 14.62 17.00 -14.53
N GLU A 24 15.83 16.48 -14.79
CA GLU A 24 15.93 15.23 -15.53
C GLU A 24 14.87 14.30 -14.96
N ALA A 25 14.10 13.66 -15.85
CA ALA A 25 13.05 12.73 -15.46
C ALA A 25 13.67 11.61 -14.62
N ALA A 26 13.73 11.83 -13.30
CA ALA A 26 14.33 10.91 -12.36
C ALA A 26 13.59 9.59 -12.52
N THR A 27 14.28 8.60 -13.05
CA THR A 27 13.72 7.27 -13.22
C THR A 27 13.13 6.86 -11.88
N PRO A 28 11.84 6.48 -11.80
CA PRO A 28 11.20 6.25 -10.52
C PRO A 28 11.99 5.22 -9.71
N LYS A 29 12.59 5.66 -8.60
CA LYS A 29 13.44 4.81 -7.76
C LYS A 29 12.61 3.66 -7.19
N LYS A 30 13.08 2.42 -7.38
CA LYS A 30 12.38 1.23 -6.87
C LYS A 30 12.17 1.32 -5.37
N ILE A 31 10.96 0.99 -4.90
CA ILE A 31 10.60 1.07 -3.49
C ILE A 31 11.23 -0.11 -2.73
N ASN A 32 12.14 0.17 -1.79
CA ASN A 32 12.73 -0.85 -0.95
C ASN A 32 11.86 -1.12 0.29
N ILE A 33 11.05 -2.18 0.21
CA ILE A 33 10.11 -2.57 1.26
C ILE A 33 10.74 -3.42 2.37
N ALA A 34 12.00 -3.85 2.21
CA ALA A 34 12.67 -4.83 3.06
C ALA A 34 13.61 -4.17 4.09
N THR A 35 13.18 -3.05 4.66
CA THR A 35 13.90 -2.32 5.72
C THR A 35 13.01 -2.19 6.95
N GLU A 36 13.62 -2.18 8.13
CA GLU A 36 12.89 -1.99 9.39
C GLU A 36 12.15 -0.65 9.43
N ALA A 37 12.78 0.41 8.92
CA ALA A 37 12.16 1.73 8.83
C ALA A 37 10.86 1.70 8.01
N PHE A 38 10.86 1.02 6.85
CA PHE A 38 9.66 0.86 6.04
C PHE A 38 8.60 0.04 6.80
N ALA A 39 8.98 -1.12 7.35
CA ALA A 39 8.07 -2.00 8.08
C ALA A 39 7.41 -1.31 9.29
N ASN A 40 8.20 -0.58 10.09
CA ASN A 40 7.71 0.15 11.26
C ASN A 40 6.77 1.28 10.85
N LYS A 41 7.11 2.04 9.81
CA LYS A 41 6.25 3.12 9.30
C LYS A 41 4.95 2.57 8.71
N ALA A 42 5.01 1.46 7.97
CA ALA A 42 3.84 0.77 7.44
C ALA A 42 2.92 0.29 8.57
N LYS A 43 3.44 -0.47 9.53
CA LYS A 43 2.68 -1.01 10.67
C LYS A 43 2.03 0.08 11.53
N SER A 44 2.69 1.24 11.65
CA SER A 44 2.14 2.39 12.37
C SER A 44 0.96 3.07 11.67
N GLY A 45 0.70 2.77 10.39
CA GLY A 45 -0.32 3.44 9.57
C GLY A 45 0.07 4.86 9.13
N LYS A 46 1.33 5.25 9.33
CA LYS A 46 1.87 6.57 8.94
C LYS A 46 2.57 6.57 7.59
N LEU A 47 2.75 5.41 6.97
CA LEU A 47 3.40 5.31 5.67
C LEU A 47 2.53 5.91 4.57
N THR A 48 3.18 6.59 3.64
CA THR A 48 2.60 7.11 2.40
C THR A 48 3.44 6.61 1.24
N ILE A 49 2.81 6.32 0.10
CA ILE A 49 3.51 6.00 -1.14
C ILE A 49 3.24 7.14 -2.12
N ASN A 50 4.29 7.91 -2.44
CA ASN A 50 4.19 9.12 -3.26
C ASN A 50 3.03 10.04 -2.83
N GLY A 51 2.93 10.28 -1.52
CA GLY A 51 1.91 11.15 -0.92
C GLY A 51 0.53 10.51 -0.73
N LEU A 52 0.26 9.34 -1.33
CA LEU A 52 -0.98 8.59 -1.12
C LEU A 52 -0.95 7.83 0.20
N LYS A 53 -2.07 7.85 0.93
CA LYS A 53 -2.17 7.30 2.30
C LYS A 53 -3.50 6.60 2.51
N ALA A 54 -3.45 5.37 3.05
CA ALA A 54 -4.65 4.69 3.52
C ALA A 54 -5.26 5.44 4.72
N GLY A 55 -6.58 5.61 4.70
CA GLY A 55 -7.35 6.38 5.68
C GLY A 55 -7.51 7.86 5.35
N GLN A 56 -6.90 8.37 4.27
CA GLN A 56 -7.07 9.76 3.84
C GLN A 56 -8.35 9.94 3.03
N LYS A 57 -9.07 11.06 3.23
CA LYS A 57 -10.22 11.42 2.36
C LYS A 57 -9.74 11.74 0.95
N VAL A 58 -10.50 11.35 -0.07
CA VAL A 58 -10.19 11.65 -1.49
C VAL A 58 -10.06 13.15 -1.73
N SER A 59 -10.92 13.97 -1.11
CA SER A 59 -10.89 15.43 -1.23
C SER A 59 -9.55 16.07 -0.86
N TYR A 60 -8.73 15.43 -0.02
CA TYR A 60 -7.40 15.92 0.33
C TYR A 60 -6.43 15.97 -0.85
N TYR A 61 -6.68 15.13 -1.87
CA TYR A 61 -5.85 15.05 -3.07
C TYR A 61 -6.28 16.05 -4.16
N LYS A 62 -7.36 16.80 -3.93
CA LYS A 62 -7.81 17.83 -4.87
C LYS A 62 -6.68 18.83 -5.09
N ASN A 63 -6.35 19.09 -6.35
CA ASN A 63 -5.31 20.03 -6.78
C ASN A 63 -3.88 19.67 -6.34
N LYS A 64 -3.61 18.43 -5.89
CA LYS A 64 -2.24 18.01 -5.60
C LYS A 64 -1.48 17.72 -6.89
N LYS A 65 -0.32 18.36 -7.06
CA LYS A 65 0.57 18.15 -8.22
C LYS A 65 0.97 16.68 -8.34
N GLY A 66 0.90 16.14 -9.56
CA GLY A 66 1.26 14.74 -9.84
C GLY A 66 0.28 13.71 -9.27
N VAL A 67 -0.93 14.14 -8.93
CA VAL A 67 -2.03 13.27 -8.52
C VAL A 67 -3.20 13.50 -9.47
N HIS A 68 -3.74 12.42 -10.02
CA HIS A 68 -4.94 12.45 -10.84
C HIS A 68 -5.94 11.39 -10.38
N TYR A 69 -7.20 11.59 -10.77
CA TYR A 69 -8.26 10.63 -10.52
C TYR A 69 -8.39 9.73 -11.74
N GLU A 70 -8.49 8.44 -11.51
CA GLU A 70 -8.68 7.46 -12.58
C GLU A 70 -10.13 6.98 -12.57
N ASP A 71 -10.73 7.03 -13.77
CA ASP A 71 -12.05 6.47 -14.03
C ASP A 71 -11.88 4.98 -14.33
N PHE A 72 -12.72 4.15 -13.73
CA PHE A 72 -12.97 2.81 -14.21
C PHE A 72 -14.44 2.69 -14.59
N LEU A 73 -14.74 1.81 -15.54
CA LEU A 73 -16.12 1.49 -15.89
C LEU A 73 -16.76 0.70 -14.75
N VAL A 74 -17.59 1.39 -13.96
CA VAL A 74 -18.38 0.79 -12.88
C VAL A 74 -19.77 0.48 -13.41
N GLY A 75 -19.89 -0.62 -14.13
CA GLY A 75 -21.05 -0.84 -15.00
C GLY A 75 -21.18 0.27 -16.06
N ASN A 76 -22.40 0.59 -16.48
CA ASN A 76 -22.66 1.60 -17.53
C ASN A 76 -22.63 3.06 -17.02
N LYS A 77 -21.97 3.37 -15.89
CA LYS A 77 -21.89 4.74 -15.37
C LYS A 77 -20.43 5.19 -15.26
N PRO A 78 -20.04 6.29 -15.92
CA PRO A 78 -18.69 6.84 -15.78
C PRO A 78 -18.51 7.46 -14.38
N GLY A 79 -17.35 7.26 -13.77
CA GLY A 79 -16.95 7.97 -12.57
C GLY A 79 -15.64 7.49 -11.95
N TYR A 80 -14.99 8.41 -11.22
CA TYR A 80 -13.74 8.15 -10.53
C TYR A 80 -13.91 7.19 -9.35
N ASP A 81 -12.93 6.32 -9.16
CA ASP A 81 -12.90 5.39 -8.05
C ASP A 81 -11.51 5.08 -7.49
N SER A 82 -10.49 5.68 -8.10
CA SER A 82 -9.12 5.61 -7.62
C SER A 82 -8.38 6.93 -7.77
N VAL A 83 -7.33 7.07 -6.97
CA VAL A 83 -6.42 8.22 -6.97
C VAL A 83 -5.04 7.69 -7.33
N ARG A 84 -4.49 8.17 -8.44
CA ARG A 84 -3.17 7.77 -8.94
C ARG A 84 -2.14 8.83 -8.59
N SER A 85 -0.96 8.36 -8.24
CA SER A 85 0.28 9.14 -8.17
C SER A 85 1.37 8.28 -8.83
N PRO A 86 2.54 8.82 -9.22
CA PRO A 86 3.64 7.98 -9.68
C PRO A 86 3.86 6.80 -8.74
N ASN A 87 4.03 5.59 -9.26
CA ASN A 87 4.23 4.36 -8.49
C ASN A 87 3.17 4.03 -7.40
N ALA A 88 1.99 4.65 -7.39
CA ALA A 88 1.00 4.39 -6.34
C ALA A 88 -0.44 4.56 -6.80
N LEU A 89 -1.28 3.53 -6.60
CA LEU A 89 -2.71 3.56 -6.94
C LEU A 89 -3.51 3.36 -5.66
N ALA A 90 -4.34 4.33 -5.33
CA ALA A 90 -5.14 4.34 -4.12
C ALA A 90 -6.61 4.10 -4.43
N PHE A 91 -7.23 3.20 -3.68
CA PHE A 91 -8.62 2.78 -3.88
C PHE A 91 -9.48 3.12 -2.66
N THR A 92 -10.74 3.41 -2.92
CA THR A 92 -11.74 3.71 -1.88
C THR A 92 -12.64 2.52 -1.57
N ASN A 93 -12.14 1.30 -1.70
CA ASN A 93 -12.94 0.07 -1.60
C ASN A 93 -13.97 0.15 -0.45
N PHE A 94 -15.15 -0.43 -0.67
CA PHE A 94 -16.20 -0.62 0.35
C PHE A 94 -17.08 0.62 0.62
N GLN A 95 -17.10 1.62 -0.27
CA GLN A 95 -17.84 2.89 -0.09
C GLN A 95 -18.69 3.29 -1.31
N GLU A 96 -19.39 2.33 -1.92
CA GLU A 96 -20.19 2.53 -3.14
C GLU A 96 -21.19 3.70 -3.04
N ASN A 97 -21.94 3.79 -1.93
CA ASN A 97 -22.99 4.81 -1.72
C ASN A 97 -22.47 6.16 -1.20
N VAL A 98 -21.16 6.35 -1.12
CA VAL A 98 -20.56 7.62 -0.71
C VAL A 98 -20.05 8.34 -1.96
N PRO A 99 -20.36 9.62 -2.19
CA PRO A 99 -19.80 10.37 -3.31
C PRO A 99 -18.27 10.32 -3.32
N PHE A 100 -17.64 10.15 -4.48
CA PHE A 100 -16.18 9.90 -4.60
C PHE A 100 -15.33 10.83 -3.73
N MET A 101 -15.55 12.14 -3.80
CA MET A 101 -14.80 13.14 -3.04
C MET A 101 -14.95 13.02 -1.51
N LYS A 102 -16.03 12.39 -1.04
CA LYS A 102 -16.30 12.14 0.38
C LYS A 102 -15.78 10.77 0.84
N ARG A 103 -15.34 9.90 -0.07
CA ARG A 103 -14.80 8.58 0.25
C ARG A 103 -13.43 8.69 0.92
N THR A 104 -13.09 7.65 1.67
CA THR A 104 -11.77 7.47 2.29
C THR A 104 -10.98 6.42 1.52
N ILE A 105 -9.69 6.65 1.27
CA ILE A 105 -8.79 5.64 0.72
C ILE A 105 -8.70 4.46 1.71
N THR A 106 -9.01 3.25 1.27
CA THR A 106 -8.90 2.05 2.10
C THR A 106 -7.65 1.24 1.78
N GLN A 107 -7.13 1.37 0.56
CA GLN A 107 -5.97 0.66 0.06
C GLN A 107 -5.08 1.58 -0.77
N VAL A 108 -3.77 1.46 -0.63
CA VAL A 108 -2.77 2.08 -1.53
C VAL A 108 -1.82 0.99 -2.00
N ASN A 109 -1.87 0.68 -3.29
CA ASN A 109 -0.96 -0.27 -3.93
C ASN A 109 0.32 0.47 -4.31
N ALA A 110 1.45 -0.19 -4.10
CA ALA A 110 2.75 0.29 -4.56
C ALA A 110 3.09 -0.35 -5.91
N ASP A 111 3.54 0.45 -6.86
CA ASP A 111 4.18 -0.05 -8.07
C ASP A 111 5.70 -0.03 -7.88
N ASN A 112 6.40 -0.75 -8.75
CA ASN A 112 7.85 -0.64 -8.90
C ASN A 112 8.60 -0.89 -7.58
N ILE A 113 8.24 -1.96 -6.88
CA ILE A 113 8.96 -2.41 -5.70
C ILE A 113 10.29 -3.07 -6.09
N LYS A 114 11.30 -2.97 -5.23
CA LYS A 114 12.53 -3.74 -5.38
C LYS A 114 12.20 -5.22 -5.13
N ALA A 115 12.67 -6.10 -6.02
CA ALA A 115 12.51 -7.54 -5.88
C ALA A 115 13.06 -8.01 -4.51
N VAL A 116 12.26 -8.79 -3.80
CA VAL A 116 12.62 -9.34 -2.49
C VAL A 116 11.89 -10.65 -2.25
N SER A 117 12.52 -11.58 -1.53
CA SER A 117 11.89 -12.84 -1.15
C SER A 117 10.92 -12.67 0.02
N ARG A 118 9.88 -13.50 0.05
CA ARG A 118 8.96 -13.58 1.19
C ARG A 118 9.70 -13.92 2.49
N LYS A 119 10.75 -14.75 2.43
CA LYS A 119 11.62 -15.06 3.58
C LYS A 119 12.25 -13.79 4.16
N LYS A 120 12.80 -12.90 3.32
CA LYS A 120 13.40 -11.65 3.79
C LYS A 120 12.34 -10.71 4.38
N ILE A 121 11.13 -10.69 3.84
CA ILE A 121 10.01 -9.97 4.46
C ILE A 121 9.72 -10.50 5.87
N HIS A 122 9.61 -11.81 6.06
CA HIS A 122 9.34 -12.38 7.39
C HIS A 122 10.45 -12.06 8.40
N GLN A 123 11.70 -11.95 7.96
CA GLN A 123 12.80 -11.51 8.82
C GLN A 123 12.63 -10.05 9.29
N VAL A 124 12.17 -9.16 8.41
CA VAL A 124 12.05 -7.72 8.70
C VAL A 124 10.71 -7.37 9.38
N TYR A 125 9.62 -8.02 8.97
CA TYR A 125 8.27 -7.75 9.45
C TYR A 125 7.86 -8.70 10.58
N GLY A 126 8.61 -9.75 10.85
CA GLY A 126 8.20 -10.82 11.78
C GLY A 126 7.08 -11.69 11.21
N LYS A 127 6.42 -12.45 12.08
CA LYS A 127 5.31 -13.33 11.70
C LYS A 127 4.08 -12.51 11.28
N PRO A 128 3.43 -12.84 10.15
CA PRO A 128 2.19 -12.18 9.76
C PRO A 128 1.04 -12.54 10.72
N LEU A 129 0.08 -11.63 10.86
CA LEU A 129 -1.14 -11.84 11.65
C LEU A 129 -2.07 -12.86 10.99
N TYR A 130 -2.10 -12.86 9.65
CA TYR A 130 -2.72 -13.91 8.84
C TYR A 130 -1.86 -14.17 7.62
N SER A 131 -1.81 -15.42 7.19
CA SER A 131 -1.30 -15.82 5.89
C SER A 131 -2.39 -16.64 5.22
N ILE A 132 -2.70 -16.34 3.97
CA ILE A 132 -3.55 -17.20 3.14
C ILE A 132 -2.79 -17.60 1.89
N ARG A 133 -3.04 -18.80 1.42
CA ARG A 133 -2.62 -19.26 0.10
C ARG A 133 -3.74 -18.97 -0.88
N ILE A 134 -3.40 -18.48 -2.06
CA ILE A 134 -4.34 -18.02 -3.09
C ILE A 134 -3.80 -18.39 -4.47
N GLY A 135 -4.70 -18.50 -5.45
CA GLY A 135 -4.31 -18.43 -6.86
C GLY A 135 -4.14 -16.97 -7.27
N ILE A 136 -3.02 -16.63 -7.89
CA ILE A 136 -2.70 -15.34 -8.48
C ILE A 136 -2.50 -15.60 -9.98
N HIS A 137 -3.47 -15.21 -10.80
CA HIS A 137 -3.52 -15.57 -12.22
C HIS A 137 -3.41 -17.10 -12.42
N SER A 138 -2.35 -17.58 -13.07
CA SER A 138 -2.04 -18.99 -13.32
C SER A 138 -1.08 -19.61 -12.28
N GLU A 139 -0.68 -18.84 -11.26
CA GLU A 139 0.29 -19.28 -10.25
C GLU A 139 -0.33 -19.36 -8.86
N MET A 140 0.31 -20.10 -7.97
CA MET A 140 -0.03 -20.09 -6.55
C MET A 140 0.79 -19.01 -5.83
N GLY A 141 0.20 -18.41 -4.81
CA GLY A 141 0.85 -17.37 -4.03
C GLY A 141 0.30 -17.24 -2.61
N TYR A 142 0.79 -16.22 -1.92
CA TYR A 142 0.47 -15.93 -0.54
C TYR A 142 0.09 -14.46 -0.38
N VAL A 143 -0.90 -14.22 0.47
CA VAL A 143 -1.12 -12.88 1.05
C VAL A 143 -0.80 -12.94 2.53
N ASP A 144 0.23 -12.20 2.92
CA ASP A 144 0.62 -12.00 4.30
C ASP A 144 0.05 -10.68 4.82
N PHE A 145 -0.76 -10.76 5.86
CA PHE A 145 -1.39 -9.60 6.49
C PHE A 145 -0.61 -9.20 7.74
N TYR A 146 -0.21 -7.94 7.77
CA TYR A 146 0.31 -7.26 8.95
C TYR A 146 -0.63 -6.11 9.30
N LYS A 147 -0.39 -5.46 10.45
CA LYS A 147 -1.10 -4.24 10.79
C LYS A 147 -0.88 -3.21 9.68
N ASN A 148 -1.97 -2.65 9.13
CA ASN A 148 -1.97 -1.62 8.10
C ASN A 148 -1.23 -1.92 6.77
N ILE A 149 -0.75 -3.14 6.53
CA ILE A 149 -0.11 -3.52 5.25
C ILE A 149 -0.36 -5.00 4.96
N LYS A 150 -0.66 -5.32 3.70
CA LYS A 150 -0.60 -6.68 3.17
C LYS A 150 0.49 -6.81 2.12
N ILE A 151 1.10 -7.98 2.07
CA ILE A 151 2.20 -8.31 1.17
C ILE A 151 1.77 -9.51 0.34
N ILE A 152 1.81 -9.35 -0.98
CA ILE A 152 1.41 -10.37 -1.94
C ILE A 152 2.68 -10.95 -2.56
N SER A 153 2.81 -12.27 -2.50
CA SER A 153 3.96 -13.00 -3.04
C SER A 153 3.51 -14.16 -3.91
N SER A 154 4.22 -14.44 -4.98
CA SER A 154 3.95 -15.57 -5.86
C SER A 154 5.06 -16.61 -5.76
N GLU A 155 4.66 -17.87 -5.91
CA GLU A 155 5.56 -19.00 -6.06
C GLU A 155 6.25 -18.90 -7.45
N ARG A 156 7.57 -19.05 -7.47
CA ARG A 156 8.38 -19.08 -8.70
C ARG A 156 8.91 -20.49 -8.88
N TYR A 157 8.67 -21.07 -10.03
CA TYR A 157 9.13 -22.43 -10.37
C TYR A 157 10.32 -22.37 -11.31
N ASN A 158 11.04 -23.49 -11.46
CA ASN A 158 11.97 -23.70 -12.56
C ASN A 158 11.25 -23.68 -13.92
N LYS A 159 12.00 -23.60 -15.03
CA LYS A 159 11.46 -23.42 -16.39
C LYS A 159 10.43 -24.49 -16.79
N ASP A 160 10.59 -25.70 -16.27
CA ASP A 160 9.75 -26.88 -16.49
C ASP A 160 8.59 -27.00 -15.48
N HIS A 161 8.42 -26.03 -14.57
CA HIS A 161 7.34 -25.98 -13.58
C HIS A 161 7.26 -27.18 -12.62
N THR A 162 8.34 -27.95 -12.47
CA THR A 162 8.38 -29.16 -11.61
C THR A 162 8.81 -28.86 -10.17
N LYS A 163 9.58 -27.79 -9.95
CA LYS A 163 10.20 -27.48 -8.65
C LYS A 163 10.06 -26.01 -8.31
N LEU A 164 9.54 -25.74 -7.11
CA LEU A 164 9.53 -24.42 -6.50
C LEU A 164 10.97 -23.95 -6.27
N THR A 165 11.35 -22.82 -6.86
CA THR A 165 12.69 -22.21 -6.70
C THR A 165 12.68 -21.11 -5.65
N ASN A 166 11.65 -20.28 -5.61
CA ASN A 166 11.54 -19.17 -4.66
C ASN A 166 10.09 -18.73 -4.46
N VAL A 167 9.86 -17.91 -3.43
CA VAL A 167 8.61 -17.15 -3.26
C VAL A 167 8.98 -15.67 -3.22
N VAL A 168 8.57 -14.94 -4.26
CA VAL A 168 8.98 -13.54 -4.48
C VAL A 168 7.81 -12.63 -4.19
N VAL A 169 8.10 -11.53 -3.51
CA VAL A 169 7.13 -10.47 -3.28
C VAL A 169 6.95 -9.71 -4.58
N ASP A 170 5.73 -9.73 -5.09
CA ASP A 170 5.40 -9.00 -6.30
C ASP A 170 4.88 -7.62 -5.94
N ARG A 171 4.12 -7.54 -4.83
CA ARG A 171 3.25 -6.40 -4.54
C ARG A 171 3.08 -6.16 -3.05
N ILE A 172 2.81 -4.91 -2.69
CA ILE A 172 2.33 -4.53 -1.37
C ILE A 172 1.12 -3.63 -1.49
N ALA A 173 0.28 -3.66 -0.46
CA ALA A 173 -0.82 -2.74 -0.33
C ALA A 173 -0.89 -2.21 1.11
N LEU A 174 -0.80 -0.88 1.27
CA LEU A 174 -1.13 -0.24 2.54
C LEU A 174 -2.64 -0.28 2.70
N ILE A 175 -3.11 -0.77 3.83
CA ILE A 175 -4.54 -0.93 4.11
C ILE A 175 -4.88 -0.19 5.40
N LYS A 176 -6.09 0.34 5.51
CA LYS A 176 -6.60 0.83 6.80
C LYS A 176 -7.10 -0.38 7.60
N ALA A 177 -6.22 -1.01 8.36
CA ALA A 177 -6.54 -2.20 9.15
C ALA A 177 -5.74 -2.20 10.46
N ASN A 178 -6.25 -1.45 11.44
CA ASN A 178 -5.66 -1.27 12.77
C ASN A 178 -6.15 -2.30 13.80
N ASP A 179 -7.17 -3.09 13.46
CA ASP A 179 -7.75 -4.14 14.29
C ASP A 179 -7.89 -5.48 13.55
N LEU A 180 -8.04 -6.58 14.31
CA LEU A 180 -8.16 -7.92 13.77
C LEU A 180 -9.45 -8.14 12.96
N LYS A 181 -10.53 -7.44 13.28
CA LYS A 181 -11.82 -7.57 12.58
C LYS A 181 -11.68 -7.09 11.14
N THR A 182 -11.06 -5.94 10.94
CA THR A 182 -10.81 -5.33 9.64
C THR A 182 -9.81 -6.16 8.82
N LEU A 183 -8.77 -6.71 9.46
CA LEU A 183 -7.86 -7.65 8.81
C LEU A 183 -8.56 -8.93 8.35
N LYS A 184 -9.45 -9.51 9.17
CA LYS A 184 -10.24 -10.69 8.78
C LYS A 184 -11.10 -10.41 7.54
N LYS A 185 -11.68 -9.22 7.44
CA LYS A 185 -12.47 -8.83 6.25
C LYS A 185 -11.60 -8.78 5.00
N TRP A 186 -10.44 -8.11 5.07
CA TRP A 186 -9.46 -8.11 3.97
C TRP A 186 -9.01 -9.53 3.59
N ARG A 187 -8.77 -10.39 4.57
CA ARG A 187 -8.43 -11.80 4.34
C ARG A 187 -9.53 -12.56 3.60
N ASN A 188 -10.78 -12.41 4.03
CA ASN A 188 -11.92 -13.12 3.42
C ASN A 188 -12.11 -12.69 1.96
N ILE A 189 -11.86 -11.42 1.67
CA ILE A 189 -11.82 -10.85 0.32
C ILE A 189 -10.73 -11.48 -0.51
N ASP A 190 -9.49 -11.41 -0.04
CA ASP A 190 -8.35 -11.88 -0.82
C ASP A 190 -8.46 -13.40 -1.03
N LYS A 191 -9.04 -14.14 -0.07
CA LYS A 191 -9.36 -15.56 -0.23
C LYS A 191 -10.41 -15.82 -1.31
N LYS A 192 -11.46 -14.98 -1.40
CA LYS A 192 -12.54 -15.14 -2.37
C LYS A 192 -12.14 -14.75 -3.79
N TYR A 193 -11.20 -13.82 -3.92
CA TYR A 193 -10.92 -13.13 -5.19
C TYR A 193 -9.44 -13.19 -5.59
N GLY A 194 -8.64 -14.07 -4.99
CA GLY A 194 -7.27 -14.36 -5.44
C GLY A 194 -6.22 -13.30 -5.10
N GLY A 195 -6.44 -12.49 -4.05
CA GLY A 195 -5.52 -11.48 -3.49
C GLY A 195 -4.99 -10.39 -4.42
N ASP A 196 -5.25 -10.47 -5.71
CA ASP A 196 -4.71 -9.57 -6.72
C ASP A 196 -5.71 -8.48 -7.11
N GLN A 197 -5.95 -7.58 -6.17
CA GLN A 197 -6.94 -6.52 -6.36
C GLN A 197 -6.25 -5.20 -6.66
N TRP A 198 -5.77 -5.11 -7.90
CA TRP A 198 -5.57 -3.84 -8.61
C TRP A 198 -6.87 -3.26 -9.15
N THR A 199 -7.96 -4.01 -8.99
CA THR A 199 -9.26 -3.62 -9.48
C THR A 199 -10.13 -3.16 -8.34
N ILE A 200 -11.05 -2.26 -8.69
CA ILE A 200 -12.04 -1.79 -7.75
C ILE A 200 -12.97 -2.93 -7.45
N MET A 201 -12.89 -3.37 -6.21
CA MET A 201 -13.96 -4.14 -5.67
C MET A 201 -15.08 -3.22 -5.19
N TYR A 202 -16.03 -2.99 -6.09
CA TYR A 202 -17.42 -2.75 -5.69
C TYR A 202 -17.98 -4.05 -5.13
N LEU A 203 -17.51 -4.43 -3.94
CA LEU A 203 -18.26 -5.37 -3.15
C LEU A 203 -19.54 -4.64 -2.72
N LYS A 204 -20.65 -4.97 -3.40
CA LYS A 204 -22.01 -4.64 -2.94
C LYS A 204 -22.07 -4.80 -1.43
N GLY A 205 -22.72 -3.89 -0.72
CA GLY A 205 -22.82 -3.93 0.74
C GLY A 205 -23.31 -5.28 1.31
N SER A 206 -24.01 -6.10 0.51
CA SER A 206 -24.41 -7.47 0.83
C SER A 206 -23.24 -8.46 0.99
N VAL A 207 -22.13 -8.28 0.26
CA VAL A 207 -20.92 -9.10 0.41
C VAL A 207 -20.20 -8.78 1.74
N TRP A 208 -20.40 -7.57 2.28
CA TRP A 208 -19.84 -7.12 3.55
C TRP A 208 -20.62 -7.55 4.78
N LYS A 209 -21.96 -7.63 4.69
CA LYS A 209 -22.77 -8.07 5.83
C LYS A 209 -22.54 -9.55 6.19
N LYS A 210 -22.05 -10.36 5.25
CA LYS A 210 -21.84 -11.80 5.40
C LYS A 210 -20.39 -12.23 5.68
N ALA A 211 -19.45 -11.28 5.88
CA ALA A 211 -18.01 -11.56 6.04
C ALA A 211 -17.43 -11.16 7.41
#